data_AF-A0A534Q6X5-F1
#
_entry.id   AF-A0A534Q6X5-F1
#
_cell.length_a   1.000
_cell.length_b   1.000
_cell.length_c   1.000
_cell.angle_alpha   90.00
_cell.angle_beta   90.00
_cell.angle_gamma   90.00
#
_symmetry.space_group_name_H-M   'P 1'
#
loop_
_entity.id
_entity.type
_entity.pdbx_description
1 polymer ?
#
loop_
_entity_poly.entity_id
_entity_poly.type
_entity_poly.pdbx_seq_one_letter_code
_entity_poly.pdbx_strand_id
1 'polypeptide(L)'
;MIERYRATTMSLDYYGDSVANSLGDIAAFLLGYLGATALPVWVSIVGFIVVDGLLVIWIRDSLLLNVLMLLHPIESVKRWQLEHIH
;
A
#
# COMPACT_ATOMS: atom_id res chain seq x y z
N MET A 1 -31.42 7.69 -0.85
CA MET A 1 -31.40 6.96 0.44
C MET A 1 -30.78 5.54 0.34
N ILE A 2 -29.91 5.26 -0.64
CA ILE A 2 -29.15 4.00 -0.74
C ILE A 2 -27.66 4.22 -0.38
N GLU A 3 -27.15 5.45 -0.52
CA GLU A 3 -25.74 5.79 -0.22
C GLU A 3 -25.35 5.55 1.24
N ARG A 4 -26.26 5.74 2.20
CA ARG A 4 -25.93 5.61 3.63
C ARG A 4 -25.73 4.16 4.09
N TYR A 5 -26.34 3.19 3.41
CA TYR A 5 -26.14 1.76 3.67
C TYR A 5 -24.94 1.19 2.90
N ARG A 6 -24.66 1.68 1.68
CA ARG A 6 -23.40 1.37 0.98
C ARG A 6 -22.19 2.03 1.64
N ALA A 7 -22.35 3.20 2.25
CA ALA A 7 -21.28 3.88 2.95
C ALA A 7 -20.78 3.03 4.12
N THR A 8 -21.64 2.37 4.90
CA THR A 8 -21.18 1.60 6.07
C THR A 8 -20.44 0.31 5.68
N THR A 9 -20.87 -0.36 4.60
CA THR A 9 -20.19 -1.58 4.12
C THR A 9 -18.92 -1.24 3.31
N MET A 10 -18.98 -0.26 2.40
CA MET A 10 -17.78 0.21 1.68
C MET A 10 -16.80 0.90 2.63
N SER A 11 -17.26 1.62 3.66
CA SER A 11 -16.35 2.24 4.63
C SER A 11 -15.64 1.22 5.49
N LEU A 12 -16.26 0.08 5.83
CA LEU A 12 -15.62 -0.87 6.72
C LEU A 12 -14.47 -1.59 6.02
N ASP A 13 -14.69 -2.05 4.79
CA ASP A 13 -13.63 -2.65 3.97
C ASP A 13 -12.54 -1.61 3.63
N TYR A 14 -12.93 -0.38 3.24
CA TYR A 14 -11.97 0.69 2.92
C TYR A 14 -11.19 1.19 4.13
N TYR A 15 -11.81 1.21 5.32
CA TYR A 15 -11.15 1.55 6.58
C TYR A 15 -10.20 0.43 7.01
N GLY A 16 -10.58 -0.83 6.79
CA GLY A 16 -9.69 -1.99 7.00
C GLY A 16 -8.43 -1.91 6.15
N ASP A 17 -8.58 -1.64 4.85
CA ASP A 17 -7.47 -1.51 3.90
C ASP A 17 -6.55 -0.34 4.25
N SER A 18 -7.13 0.83 4.57
CA SER A 18 -6.38 2.03 4.96
C SER A 18 -5.58 1.82 6.26
N VAL A 19 -6.15 1.10 7.23
CA VAL A 19 -5.49 0.77 8.50
C VAL A 19 -4.38 -0.26 8.29
N ALA A 20 -4.63 -1.30 7.48
CA ALA A 20 -3.63 -2.31 7.14
C ALA A 20 -2.42 -1.70 6.41
N ASN A 21 -2.67 -0.79 5.47
CA ASN A 21 -1.66 -0.04 4.73
C ASN A 21 -0.81 0.84 5.66
N SER A 22 -1.44 1.64 6.52
CA SER A 22 -0.73 2.48 7.50
C SER A 22 0.08 1.66 8.52
N LEU A 23 -0.45 0.51 8.96
CA LEU A 23 0.29 -0.42 9.83
C LEU A 23 1.46 -1.09 9.10
N GLY A 24 1.27 -1.43 7.83
CA GLY A 24 2.31 -1.93 6.94
C GLY A 24 3.44 -0.92 6.77
N ASP A 25 3.12 0.35 6.56
CA ASP A 25 4.09 1.43 6.46
C ASP A 25 4.90 1.63 7.75
N ILE A 26 4.24 1.60 8.90
CA ILE A 26 4.91 1.70 10.21
C ILE A 26 5.80 0.48 10.45
N ALA A 27 5.33 -0.73 10.13
CA ALA A 27 6.11 -1.95 10.28
C ALA A 27 7.33 -1.96 9.33
N ALA A 28 7.14 -1.53 8.09
CA ALA A 28 8.21 -1.38 7.11
C ALA A 28 9.23 -0.33 7.55
N PHE A 29 8.78 0.80 8.09
CA PHE A 29 9.65 1.83 8.64
C PHE A 29 10.45 1.33 9.84
N LEU A 30 9.83 0.61 10.77
CA LEU A 30 10.51 0.03 11.94
C LEU A 30 11.52 -1.05 11.54
N LEU A 31 11.16 -1.96 10.64
CA LEU A 31 12.07 -2.99 10.12
C LEU A 31 13.24 -2.37 9.35
N GLY A 32 12.95 -1.36 8.51
CA GLY A 32 13.94 -0.61 7.76
C GLY A 32 14.88 0.18 8.67
N TYR A 33 14.36 0.84 9.70
CA TYR A 33 15.14 1.59 10.68
C TYR A 33 16.05 0.69 11.51
N LEU A 34 15.50 -0.40 12.06
CA LEU A 34 16.28 -1.39 12.82
C LEU A 34 17.37 -2.03 11.95
N GLY A 35 17.05 -2.38 10.70
CA GLY A 35 18.03 -2.88 9.73
C GLY A 35 19.10 -1.85 9.35
N ALA A 36 18.72 -0.60 9.09
CA ALA A 36 19.62 0.48 8.66
C ALA A 36 20.60 0.91 9.77
N THR A 37 20.25 0.75 11.04
CA THR A 37 21.20 1.02 12.14
C THR A 37 22.36 0.03 12.19
N ALA A 38 22.26 -1.12 11.49
CA ALA A 38 23.31 -2.15 11.44
C ALA A 38 23.86 -2.43 10.03
N LEU A 39 23.21 -1.96 8.96
CA LEU A 39 23.50 -2.35 7.58
C LEU A 39 23.75 -1.16 6.64
N PRO A 40 24.54 -1.36 5.55
CA PRO A 40 24.76 -0.34 4.52
C PRO A 40 23.44 0.09 3.85
N VAL A 41 23.31 1.38 3.54
CA VAL A 41 22.12 2.00 2.92
C VAL A 41 21.59 1.23 1.70
N TRP A 42 22.48 0.63 0.90
CA TRP A 42 22.12 -0.17 -0.27
C TRP A 42 21.27 -1.41 0.05
N VAL A 43 21.50 -2.05 1.21
CA VAL A 43 20.72 -3.22 1.63
C VAL A 43 19.30 -2.81 2.00
N SER A 44 19.12 -1.65 2.63
CA SER A 44 17.81 -1.08 2.91
C SER A 44 17.05 -0.70 1.63
N ILE A 45 17.74 -0.15 0.62
CA ILE A 45 17.13 0.16 -0.68
C ILE A 45 16.66 -1.11 -1.39
N VAL A 46 17.50 -2.16 -1.44
CA VAL A 46 17.13 -3.43 -2.06
C VAL A 46 15.98 -4.09 -1.30
N GLY A 47 16.02 -4.09 0.04
CA GLY A 47 14.93 -4.60 0.87
C GLY A 47 13.61 -3.87 0.62
N PHE A 48 13.66 -2.54 0.52
CA PHE A 48 12.49 -1.73 0.18
C PHE A 48 11.93 -2.10 -1.20
N ILE A 49 12.77 -2.20 -2.24
CA ILE A 49 12.32 -2.58 -3.59
C ILE A 49 11.71 -3.98 -3.61
N VAL A 50 12.30 -4.94 -2.88
CA VAL A 50 11.78 -6.31 -2.81
C VAL A 50 10.43 -6.35 -2.11
N VAL A 51 10.31 -5.70 -0.95
CA VAL A 51 9.05 -5.67 -0.18
C VAL A 51 7.96 -4.91 -0.93
N ASP A 52 8.27 -3.73 -1.46
CA ASP A 52 7.32 -2.94 -2.23
C ASP A 52 6.90 -3.68 -3.51
N GLY A 53 7.85 -4.28 -4.23
CA GLY A 53 7.55 -5.11 -5.40
C GLY A 53 6.66 -6.32 -5.09
N LEU A 54 6.88 -6.99 -3.95
CA LEU A 54 6.00 -8.06 -3.49
C LEU A 54 4.59 -7.54 -3.19
N LEU A 55 4.46 -6.40 -2.50
CA LEU A 55 3.16 -5.78 -2.21
C LEU A 55 2.41 -5.34 -3.48
N VAL A 56 3.13 -4.75 -4.44
CA VAL A 56 2.58 -4.39 -5.75
C VAL A 56 2.04 -5.63 -6.48
N ILE A 57 2.74 -6.76 -6.42
CA ILE A 57 2.31 -7.99 -7.11
C ILE A 57 1.13 -8.67 -6.38
N TRP A 58 1.16 -8.73 -5.05
CA TRP A 58 0.21 -9.50 -4.25
C TRP A 58 -1.05 -8.75 -3.86
N ILE A 59 -0.93 -7.48 -3.49
CA ILE A 59 -2.04 -6.68 -2.97
C ILE A 59 -2.44 -5.61 -4.00
N ARG A 60 -1.51 -5.22 -4.90
CA ARG A 60 -1.65 -4.06 -5.78
C ARG A 60 -1.94 -2.77 -5.03
N ASP A 61 -1.74 -2.76 -3.71
CA ASP A 61 -1.78 -1.58 -2.86
C ASP A 61 -0.44 -1.52 -2.11
N SER A 62 0.39 -0.55 -2.50
CA SER A 62 1.72 -0.33 -1.93
C SER A 62 1.98 1.16 -1.78
N LEU A 63 2.95 1.53 -0.95
CA LEU A 63 3.33 2.92 -0.71
C LEU A 63 3.69 3.63 -2.01
N LEU A 64 4.46 2.99 -2.91
CA LEU A 64 4.78 3.57 -4.21
C LEU A 64 3.54 3.78 -5.09
N LEU A 65 2.61 2.82 -5.13
CA LEU A 65 1.39 2.96 -5.91
C LEU A 65 0.46 4.04 -5.33
N ASN A 66 0.39 4.16 -4.01
CA ASN A 66 -0.39 5.20 -3.33
C ASN A 66 0.18 6.59 -3.57
N VAL A 67 1.49 6.76 -3.41
CA VAL A 67 2.16 8.04 -3.70
C VAL A 67 2.00 8.40 -5.18
N LEU A 68 2.14 7.43 -6.08
CA LEU A 68 1.90 7.63 -7.51
C LEU A 68 0.47 8.08 -7.78
N MET A 69 -0.53 7.41 -7.22
CA MET A 69 -1.95 7.76 -7.36
C MET A 69 -2.30 9.12 -6.76
N LEU A 70 -1.64 9.50 -5.67
CA LEU A 70 -1.83 10.79 -5.00
C LEU A 70 -1.26 11.95 -5.82
N LEU A 71 -0.06 11.77 -6.39
CA LEU A 71 0.62 12.80 -7.18
C LEU A 71 0.08 12.87 -8.61
N HIS A 72 -0.15 11.70 -9.21
CA HIS A 72 -0.64 11.56 -10.57
C HIS A 72 -1.62 10.38 -10.66
N PRO A 73 -2.92 10.62 -10.45
CA PRO A 73 -3.90 9.56 -10.57
C PRO A 73 -3.98 9.08 -12.03
N ILE A 74 -3.51 7.85 -12.28
CA ILE A 74 -3.54 7.23 -13.60
C ILE A 74 -4.74 6.28 -13.68
N GLU A 75 -5.70 6.56 -14.56
CA GLU A 75 -6.90 5.73 -14.76
C GLU A 75 -6.57 4.25 -15.02
N SER A 76 -5.49 3.98 -15.78
CA SER A 76 -5.05 2.62 -16.10
C SER A 76 -4.60 1.84 -14.87
N VAL A 77 -3.90 2.50 -13.94
CA VAL A 77 -3.46 1.88 -12.67
C VAL A 77 -4.68 1.62 -11.79
N LYS A 78 -5.66 2.53 -11.80
CA LYS A 78 -6.90 2.39 -11.01
C LYS A 78 -7.72 1.19 -11.45
N ARG A 79 -7.84 1.00 -12.77
CA ARG A 79 -8.51 -0.18 -13.35
C ARG A 79 -7.77 -1.46 -13.01
N TRP A 80 -6.44 -1.46 -13.10
CA TRP A 80 -5.61 -2.59 -12.73
C TRP A 80 -5.72 -2.96 -11.24
N GLN A 81 -5.82 -1.99 -10.32
CA GLN A 81 -6.07 -2.27 -8.91
C GLN A 81 -7.46 -2.88 -8.68
N LEU A 82 -8.50 -2.31 -9.30
CA LEU A 82 -9.88 -2.79 -9.18
C LEU A 82 -10.10 -4.19 -9.77
N GLU A 83 -9.40 -4.55 -10.83
CA GLU A 83 -9.49 -5.86 -11.50
C GLU A 83 -8.99 -7.01 -10.61
N HIS A 84 -8.19 -6.72 -9.59
CA HIS A 84 -7.70 -7.73 -8.63
C HIS A 84 -8.69 -8.06 -7.51
N ILE A 85 -9.74 -7.26 -7.33
CA ILE A 85 -10.77 -7.45 -6.28
C ILE A 85 -11.88 -8.40 -6.79
N HIS A 86 -11.54 -9.42 -7.58
CA HIS A 86 -12.48 -10.41 -8.13
C HIS A 86 -12.18 -11.83 -7.65
#